data_AF-A0A381Q4T3-F1
#
_entry.id   AF-A0A381Q4T3-F1
#
_cell.length_a   1.000
_cell.length_b   1.000
_cell.length_c   1.000
_cell.angle_alpha   90.00
_cell.angle_beta   90.00
_cell.angle_gamma   90.00
#
_symmetry.space_group_name_H-M   'P 1'
#
loop_
_entity.id
_entity.type
_entity.pdbx_description
1 polymer ?
#
loop_
_entity_poly.entity_id
_entity_poly.type
_entity_poly.pdbx_seq_one_letter_code
_entity_poly.pdbx_strand_id
1 'polypeptide(L)'
;MALVLTAITGGVIFLAMGKDPSTALYIYFVEPLTTTSGLSEVAVKAGPLILIGIGLSFGFRAGVWNIGAEGQYIAGAIAGGGLAVYFHESESTLLLPAMLVLGTLGGMTWAAVPALLKTRFN
;
A
#
# COMPACT_ATOMS: atom_id res chain seq x y z
N MET A 1 -6.35 5.68 -18.84
CA MET A 1 -5.30 4.78 -19.37
C MET A 1 -4.74 3.85 -18.30
N ALA A 2 -4.37 4.35 -17.12
CA ALA A 2 -3.86 3.52 -16.01
C ALA A 2 -4.75 2.30 -15.69
N LEU A 3 -6.06 2.47 -15.51
CA LEU A 3 -6.99 1.37 -15.20
C LEU A 3 -6.96 0.24 -16.25
N VAL A 4 -6.93 0.61 -17.53
CA VAL A 4 -6.88 -0.35 -18.65
C VAL A 4 -5.55 -1.10 -18.63
N LEU A 5 -4.44 -0.39 -18.45
CA LEU A 5 -3.11 -1.01 -18.37
C LEU A 5 -2.99 -1.94 -17.16
N THR A 6 -3.54 -1.55 -16.01
CA THR A 6 -3.60 -2.41 -14.81
C THR A 6 -4.41 -3.68 -15.09
N ALA A 7 -5.58 -3.57 -15.73
CA ALA A 7 -6.40 -4.73 -16.07
C ALA A 7 -5.69 -5.67 -17.06
N ILE A 8 -5.03 -5.13 -18.09
CA ILE A 8 -4.24 -5.91 -19.05
C ILE A 8 -3.08 -6.62 -18.34
N THR A 9 -2.31 -5.88 -17.54
CA THR A 9 -1.14 -6.43 -16.82
C THR A 9 -1.57 -7.51 -15.83
N GLY A 10 -2.61 -7.27 -15.04
CA GLY A 10 -3.17 -8.26 -14.13
C GLY A 10 -3.67 -9.50 -14.88
N GLY A 11 -4.35 -9.32 -16.01
CA GLY A 11 -4.79 -10.42 -16.87
C GLY A 11 -3.64 -11.29 -17.39
N VAL A 12 -2.54 -10.67 -17.84
CA VAL A 12 -1.33 -11.39 -18.27
C VAL A 12 -0.70 -12.18 -17.12
N ILE A 13 -0.65 -11.60 -15.92
CA ILE A 13 -0.14 -12.31 -14.73
C ILE A 13 -1.00 -13.53 -14.39
N PHE A 14 -2.33 -13.39 -14.42
CA PHE A 14 -3.23 -14.52 -14.15
C PHE A 14 -3.14 -15.61 -15.22
N LEU A 15 -2.98 -15.25 -16.50
CA LEU A 15 -2.68 -16.22 -17.57
C LEU A 15 -1.39 -16.99 -17.29
N ALA A 16 -0.32 -16.30 -16.89
CA ALA A 16 0.95 -16.93 -16.56
C ALA A 16 0.84 -17.89 -15.36
N MET A 17 -0.10 -17.65 -14.44
CA MET A 17 -0.43 -18.53 -13.32
C MET A 17 -1.39 -19.68 -13.69
N GLY A 18 -1.80 -19.80 -14.96
CA GLY A 18 -2.75 -20.81 -15.42
C GLY A 18 -4.20 -20.59 -14.94
N LYS A 19 -4.55 -19.35 -14.57
CA LYS A 19 -5.90 -18.97 -14.15
C LYS A 19 -6.62 -18.22 -15.27
N ASP A 20 -7.93 -18.44 -15.39
CA ASP A 20 -8.74 -17.68 -16.34
C ASP A 20 -8.76 -16.18 -15.96
N PRO A 21 -8.30 -15.27 -16.83
CA PRO A 21 -8.18 -13.85 -16.50
C PRO A 21 -9.52 -13.18 -16.31
N SER A 22 -10.55 -13.62 -17.05
CA SER A 22 -11.87 -12.99 -16.97
C SER A 22 -12.48 -13.21 -15.59
N THR A 23 -12.39 -14.45 -15.10
CA THR A 23 -12.82 -14.82 -13.75
C THR A 23 -11.95 -14.15 -12.68
N ALA A 24 -10.62 -14.14 -12.85
CA ALA A 24 -9.71 -13.53 -11.88
C ALA A 24 -9.89 -12.01 -11.77
N LEU A 25 -10.10 -11.31 -12.89
CA LEU A 25 -10.40 -9.88 -12.89
C LEU A 25 -11.78 -9.59 -12.28
N TYR A 26 -12.78 -10.45 -12.52
CA TYR A 26 -14.08 -10.32 -11.88
C TYR A 26 -13.98 -10.45 -10.34
N ILE A 27 -13.29 -11.49 -9.86
CA ILE A 27 -13.04 -11.72 -8.43
C ILE A 27 -12.27 -10.54 -7.83
N TYR A 28 -11.30 -9.97 -8.55
CA TYR A 28 -10.49 -8.87 -8.03
C TYR A 28 -11.23 -7.52 -8.00
N PHE A 29 -12.01 -7.19 -9.04
CA PHE A 29 -12.62 -5.86 -9.19
C PHE A 29 -14.09 -5.79 -8.75
N VAL A 30 -14.86 -6.85 -8.94
CA VAL A 30 -16.32 -6.82 -8.80
C VAL A 30 -16.77 -7.46 -7.49
N GLU A 31 -16.27 -8.66 -7.20
CA GLU A 31 -16.69 -9.43 -6.03
C GLU A 31 -16.55 -8.67 -4.69
N PRO A 32 -15.48 -7.88 -4.43
CA PRO A 32 -15.34 -7.12 -3.20
C PRO A 32 -16.42 -6.03 -3.03
N LEU A 33 -17.05 -5.59 -4.12
CA LEU A 33 -18.11 -4.58 -4.10
C LEU A 33 -19.50 -5.18 -3.91
N THR A 34 -19.65 -6.50 -4.10
CA THR A 34 -20.95 -7.18 -4.05
C THR A 34 -21.30 -7.76 -2.69
N THR A 35 -20.30 -7.96 -1.81
CA THR A 35 -20.50 -8.61 -0.51
C THR A 35 -20.21 -7.65 0.65
N THR A 36 -20.90 -7.82 1.77
CA THR A 36 -20.67 -7.02 2.97
C THR A 36 -19.24 -7.18 3.52
N SER A 37 -18.70 -8.39 3.47
CA SER A 37 -17.31 -8.67 3.86
C SER A 37 -16.32 -7.99 2.93
N GLY A 38 -16.57 -8.02 1.61
CA GLY A 38 -15.74 -7.31 0.64
C GLY A 38 -15.75 -5.80 0.83
N LEU A 39 -16.92 -5.21 1.09
CA LEU A 39 -17.04 -3.78 1.39
C LEU A 39 -16.26 -3.40 2.66
N SER A 40 -16.28 -4.26 3.68
CA SER A 40 -15.48 -4.08 4.89
C SER A 40 -13.98 -4.09 4.58
N GLU A 41 -13.49 -5.06 3.79
CA GLU A 41 -12.08 -5.09 3.38
C GLU A 41 -11.66 -3.86 2.56
N VAL A 42 -12.52 -3.41 1.65
CA VAL A 42 -12.28 -2.19 0.87
C VAL A 42 -12.21 -0.98 1.81
N ALA A 43 -13.11 -0.86 2.78
CA ALA A 43 -13.09 0.22 3.76
C ALA A 43 -11.82 0.21 4.63
N VAL A 44 -11.38 -0.97 5.09
CA VAL A 44 -10.15 -1.13 5.88
C VAL A 44 -8.92 -0.68 5.09
N LYS A 45 -8.84 -1.01 3.79
CA LYS A 45 -7.75 -0.58 2.91
C LYS A 45 -7.85 0.91 2.53
N ALA A 46 -9.06 1.44 2.38
CA ALA A 46 -9.30 2.83 2.02
C ALA A 46 -8.97 3.81 3.16
N GLY A 47 -9.22 3.42 4.41
CA GLY A 47 -8.97 4.23 5.60
C GLY A 47 -7.60 4.93 5.63
N PRO A 48 -6.48 4.18 5.59
CA PRO A 48 -5.15 4.80 5.59
C PRO A 48 -4.88 5.68 4.36
N LEU A 49 -5.36 5.30 3.17
CA LEU A 49 -5.18 6.09 1.95
C LEU A 49 -5.93 7.43 2.03
N ILE A 50 -7.13 7.44 2.60
CA ILE A 50 -7.91 8.66 2.84
C ILE A 50 -7.16 9.58 3.83
N LEU A 51 -6.63 9.03 4.92
CA LEU A 51 -5.84 9.79 5.89
C LEU A 51 -4.60 10.41 5.25
N ILE A 52 -3.90 9.65 4.40
CA ILE A 52 -2.76 10.16 3.62
C ILE A 52 -3.21 11.30 2.70
N GLY A 53 -4.31 11.14 1.96
CA GLY A 53 -4.85 12.18 1.08
C GLY A 53 -5.19 13.48 1.83
N ILE A 54 -5.81 13.36 3.01
CA ILE A 54 -6.11 14.50 3.88
C ILE A 54 -4.81 15.20 4.32
N GLY A 55 -3.81 14.44 4.79
CA GLY A 55 -2.51 14.99 5.19
C GLY A 55 -1.78 15.70 4.04
N LEU A 56 -1.76 15.08 2.85
CA LEU A 56 -1.15 15.64 1.66
C LEU A 56 -1.84 16.94 1.19
N SER A 57 -3.15 17.08 1.40
CA SER A 57 -3.86 18.32 1.05
C SER A 57 -3.28 19.57 1.71
N PHE A 58 -2.73 19.43 2.93
CA PHE A 58 -2.01 20.51 3.61
C PHE A 58 -0.64 20.78 2.97
N GLY A 59 0.09 19.72 2.62
CA GLY A 59 1.39 19.83 1.92
C GLY A 59 1.28 20.50 0.55
N PHE A 60 0.22 20.18 -0.21
CA PHE A 60 -0.07 20.81 -1.49
C PHE A 60 -0.41 22.30 -1.35
N ARG A 61 -1.10 22.70 -0.27
CA ARG A 61 -1.31 24.13 0.04
C ARG A 61 0.00 24.87 0.34
N ALA A 62 1.01 24.18 0.85
CA ALA A 62 2.36 24.72 1.05
C ALA A 62 3.26 24.64 -0.21
N GLY A 63 2.71 24.22 -1.36
CA GLY A 63 3.45 24.10 -2.61
C GLY A 63 4.36 22.88 -2.71
N VAL A 64 4.22 21.90 -1.79
CA VAL A 64 5.02 20.66 -1.80
C VAL A 64 4.23 19.55 -2.48
N TRP A 65 4.43 19.39 -3.78
CA TRP A 65 3.64 18.48 -4.63
C TRP A 65 4.14 17.04 -4.67
N ASN A 66 5.42 16.80 -4.35
CA ASN A 66 6.02 15.47 -4.41
C ASN A 66 6.63 15.07 -3.06
N ILE A 67 5.85 14.32 -2.27
CA ILE A 67 6.24 13.84 -0.93
C ILE A 67 6.54 12.32 -0.97
N GLY A 68 6.04 11.61 -1.98
CA GLY A 68 6.21 10.16 -2.11
C GLY A 68 5.44 9.33 -1.08
N ALA A 69 4.34 9.86 -0.54
CA ALA A 69 3.63 9.26 0.59
C ALA A 69 3.05 7.86 0.31
N GLU A 70 2.59 7.58 -0.92
CA GLU A 70 2.12 6.24 -1.30
C GLU A 70 3.22 5.19 -1.16
N GLY A 71 4.43 5.50 -1.64
CA GLY A 71 5.56 4.59 -1.51
C GLY A 71 6.05 4.44 -0.06
N GLN A 72 5.98 5.51 0.74
CA GLN A 72 6.26 5.42 2.19
C GLN A 72 5.26 4.50 2.90
N TYR A 73 3.98 4.59 2.54
CA TYR A 73 2.92 3.73 3.06
C TYR A 73 3.17 2.27 2.68
N ILE A 74 3.45 1.98 1.41
CA ILE A 74 3.72 0.61 0.94
C ILE A 74 4.98 0.03 1.61
N ALA A 75 6.09 0.77 1.64
CA ALA A 75 7.33 0.32 2.25
C ALA A 75 7.18 0.07 3.75
N GLY A 76 6.47 0.95 4.46
CA GLY A 76 6.15 0.75 5.88
C GLY A 76 5.21 -0.42 6.12
N ALA A 77 4.19 -0.61 5.28
CA ALA A 77 3.28 -1.74 5.37
C ALA A 77 3.99 -3.08 5.16
N ILE A 78 4.94 -3.15 4.21
CA ILE A 78 5.76 -4.34 3.99
C ILE A 78 6.68 -4.62 5.18
N ALA A 79 7.38 -3.60 5.70
CA ALA A 79 8.32 -3.78 6.81
C ALA A 79 7.62 -4.17 8.12
N GLY A 80 6.55 -3.46 8.49
CA GLY A 80 5.78 -3.75 9.70
C GLY A 80 4.92 -5.01 9.56
N GLY A 81 4.22 -5.16 8.44
CA GLY A 81 3.36 -6.33 8.17
C GLY A 81 4.16 -7.62 7.98
N GLY A 82 5.34 -7.54 7.37
CA GLY A 82 6.25 -8.68 7.21
C GLY A 82 6.67 -9.29 8.55
N LEU A 83 6.85 -8.46 9.59
CA LEU A 83 7.12 -8.96 10.94
C LEU A 83 5.94 -9.79 11.49
N ALA A 84 4.71 -9.31 11.31
CA ALA A 84 3.52 -10.02 11.77
C ALA A 84 3.30 -11.34 11.02
N VAL A 85 3.61 -11.36 9.72
CA VAL A 85 3.54 -12.59 8.90
C VAL A 85 4.60 -13.59 9.33
N TYR A 86 5.82 -13.14 9.67
CA TYR A 86 6.89 -14.02 10.11
C TYR A 86 6.66 -14.58 11.52
N PHE A 87 6.04 -13.80 12.40
CA PHE A 87 5.73 -14.18 13.79
C PHE A 87 4.24 -14.41 14.02
N HIS A 88 3.52 -15.03 13.06
CA HIS A 88 2.06 -15.14 13.09
C HIS A 88 1.50 -15.93 14.29
N GLU A 89 2.31 -16.79 14.93
CA GLU A 89 1.93 -17.58 16.12
C GLU A 89 2.28 -16.89 17.44
N SER A 90 2.93 -15.71 17.39
CA SER A 90 3.37 -15.03 18.59
C SER A 90 2.22 -14.29 19.28
N GLU A 91 1.95 -14.63 20.53
CA GLU A 91 1.00 -13.90 21.39
C GLU A 91 1.65 -12.72 22.14
N SER A 92 2.90 -12.37 21.78
CA SER A 92 3.63 -11.31 22.49
C SER A 92 3.03 -9.94 22.23
N THR A 93 2.66 -9.24 23.30
CA THR A 93 2.20 -7.83 23.22
C THR A 93 3.25 -6.90 22.62
N LEU A 94 4.54 -7.30 22.60
CA LEU A 94 5.63 -6.53 21.99
C LEU A 94 5.63 -6.58 20.46
N LEU A 95 4.88 -7.49 19.84
CA LEU A 95 4.80 -7.59 18.39
C LEU A 95 4.23 -6.30 17.78
N LEU A 96 3.16 -5.76 18.37
CA LEU A 96 2.51 -4.54 17.86
C LEU A 96 3.44 -3.31 17.91
N PRO A 97 4.11 -2.97 19.03
CA PRO A 97 5.14 -1.93 19.05
C PRO A 97 6.27 -2.17 18.05
N ALA A 98 6.75 -3.41 17.91
CA ALA A 98 7.81 -3.73 16.96
C ALA A 98 7.37 -3.52 15.50
N MET A 99 6.13 -3.87 15.16
CA MET A 99 5.54 -3.58 13.84
C MET A 99 5.49 -2.08 13.56
N LEU A 100 5.15 -1.25 14.55
CA LEU A 100 5.13 0.21 14.40
C LEU A 100 6.53 0.78 14.14
N VAL A 101 7.53 0.29 14.87
CA VAL A 101 8.93 0.70 14.69
C VAL A 101 9.46 0.28 13.32
N LEU A 102 9.23 -0.97 12.91
CA LEU A 102 9.66 -1.43 11.58
C LEU A 102 8.92 -0.73 10.45
N GLY A 103 7.61 -0.48 10.62
CA GLY A 103 6.83 0.26 9.64
C GLY A 103 7.31 1.71 9.46
N THR A 104 7.63 2.40 10.56
CA THR A 104 8.22 3.74 10.49
C THR A 104 9.60 3.72 9.82
N LEU A 105 10.47 2.78 10.17
CA LEU A 105 11.77 2.62 9.50
C LEU A 105 11.65 2.31 8.00
N GLY A 106 10.68 1.47 7.61
CA GLY A 106 10.40 1.17 6.20
C GLY A 106 9.97 2.42 5.43
N GLY A 107 9.03 3.19 5.98
CA GLY A 107 8.60 4.46 5.39
C GLY A 107 9.73 5.50 5.32
N MET A 108 10.54 5.63 6.37
CA MET A 108 11.71 6.52 6.40
C MET A 108 12.75 6.15 5.35
N THR A 109 13.00 4.86 5.16
CA THR A 109 13.95 4.37 4.14
C THR A 109 13.47 4.74 2.74
N TRP A 110 12.17 4.63 2.48
CA TRP A 110 11.60 5.07 1.21
C TRP A 110 11.68 6.59 1.02
N ALA A 111 11.40 7.36 2.07
CA ALA A 111 11.50 8.83 2.05
C ALA A 111 12.95 9.32 1.90
N ALA A 112 13.92 8.55 2.37
CA ALA A 112 15.33 8.89 2.30
C ALA A 112 15.83 9.02 0.86
N VAL A 113 15.33 8.21 -0.07
CA VAL A 113 15.75 8.27 -1.49
C VAL A 113 15.51 9.65 -2.11
N PRO A 114 14.26 10.18 -2.19
CA PRO A 114 14.03 11.51 -2.73
C PRO A 114 14.64 12.61 -1.86
N ALA A 115 14.72 12.44 -0.53
CA ALA A 115 15.36 13.41 0.36
C ALA A 115 16.87 13.54 0.08
N LEU A 116 17.57 12.43 -0.14
CA LEU A 116 18.99 12.43 -0.52
C LEU A 116 19.20 13.06 -1.89
N LEU A 117 18.37 12.71 -2.88
CA LEU A 117 18.46 13.32 -4.21
C LEU A 117 18.24 14.83 -4.15
N LYS A 118 17.25 15.29 -3.37
CA LYS A 118 16.97 16.72 -3.20
C LYS A 118 18.07 17.45 -2.43
N THR A 119 18.66 16.86 -1.39
CA THR A 119 19.71 17.54 -0.60
C THR A 119 21.07 17.57 -1.29
N ARG A 120 21.34 16.65 -2.22
CA ARG A 120 22.63 16.56 -2.92
C ARG A 120 22.66 17.27 -4.27
N PHE A 121 21.53 17.29 -4.99
CA PHE A 121 21.50 17.73 -6.39
C PHE A 121 20.61 18.96 -6.65
N ASN A 122 20.02 19.55 -5.59
CA ASN A 122 19.21 20.76 -5.65
C ASN A 122 19.86 21.86 -4.82
#